data_AF-A0A0B1TEP3-F1
#
_entry.id   AF-A0A0B1TEP3-F1
#
_cell.length_a   1.000
_cell.length_b   1.000
_cell.length_c   1.000
_cell.angle_alpha   90.00
_cell.angle_beta   90.00
_cell.angle_gamma   90.00
#
_symmetry.space_group_name_H-M   'P 1'
#
loop_
_entity.id
_entity.type
_entity.pdbx_description
1 polymer ?
#
loop_
_entity_poly.entity_id
_entity_poly.type
_entity_poly.pdbx_seq_one_letter_code
_entity_poly.pdbx_strand_id
1 'polypeptide(L)'
;MSEVNGSTPLYPELHVVEKPNSSTKPFMDHGPEDLALVMKANDFAARRHRFQKRKDLQGTPYINHPIGVAYILTNEAEVYDAATLAAALLHDTVEDTKTTLEEIKEQFGQEVHDIVKECTDDKSLPKDARKKAQIENAPKHSHKVECFFQ
;
A
#
# COMPACT_ATOMS: atom_id res chain seq x y z
N MET A 1 -13.02 32.15 33.85
CA MET A 1 -13.08 32.23 32.38
C MET A 1 -11.67 32.43 31.84
N SER A 2 -11.41 31.93 30.63
CA SER A 2 -10.16 31.74 29.86
C SER A 2 -9.30 30.53 30.30
N GLU A 3 -9.35 29.36 29.65
CA GLU A 3 -8.83 29.00 28.30
C GLU A 3 -7.31 29.25 28.20
N VAL A 4 -6.44 28.35 27.71
CA VAL A 4 -6.51 27.57 26.46
C VAL A 4 -5.59 26.34 26.53
N ASN A 5 -6.02 25.22 25.93
CA ASN A 5 -5.25 23.99 25.73
C ASN A 5 -4.19 24.17 24.63
N GLY A 6 -2.91 23.98 24.96
CA GLY A 6 -1.85 23.83 23.97
C GLY A 6 -1.78 22.39 23.46
N SER A 7 -2.59 22.04 22.46
CA SER A 7 -2.41 20.80 21.72
C SER A 7 -1.23 20.96 20.77
N THR A 8 -0.09 20.32 21.09
CA THR A 8 1.02 20.17 20.15
C THR A 8 0.49 19.51 18.86
N PRO A 9 0.71 20.08 17.67
CA PRO A 9 0.25 19.47 16.43
C PRO A 9 0.87 18.08 16.26
N LEU A 10 0.03 17.10 15.92
CA LEU A 10 0.44 15.72 15.64
C LEU A 10 1.34 15.57 14.40
N TYR A 11 1.60 16.68 13.68
CA TYR A 11 2.50 16.76 12.56
C TYR A 11 3.30 18.07 12.64
N PRO A 12 4.63 18.05 12.58
CA PRO A 12 5.39 19.28 12.36
C PRO A 12 5.00 19.87 10.99
N GLU A 13 5.00 21.20 10.87
CA GLU A 13 4.81 21.88 9.59
C GLU A 13 5.70 21.21 8.53
N LEU A 14 5.10 20.72 7.45
CA LEU A 14 5.83 20.22 6.30
C LEU A 14 6.65 21.38 5.73
N HIS A 15 7.93 21.47 6.12
CA HIS A 15 8.90 22.22 5.36
C HIS A 15 9.08 21.50 4.02
N VAL A 16 8.41 22.04 2.99
CA VAL A 16 8.65 21.63 1.61
C VAL A 16 10.09 22.02 1.29
N VAL A 17 10.99 21.05 1.33
CA VAL A 17 12.35 21.23 0.84
C VAL A 17 12.26 21.29 -0.68
N GLU A 18 12.29 22.49 -1.26
CA GLU A 18 12.46 22.65 -2.69
C GLU A 18 13.85 22.11 -3.08
N LYS A 19 13.88 20.93 -3.72
CA LYS A 19 15.10 20.38 -4.31
C LYS A 19 15.38 21.13 -5.61
N PRO A 20 16.60 21.66 -5.84
CA PRO A 20 16.91 22.40 -7.05
C PRO A 20 17.12 21.47 -8.25
N ASN A 21 16.48 21.81 -9.37
CA ASN A 21 16.75 21.40 -10.74
C ASN A 21 17.13 19.93 -10.97
N SER A 22 16.13 19.05 -10.88
CA SER A 22 16.12 17.84 -11.71
C SER A 22 15.36 18.18 -12.98
N SER A 23 15.85 17.74 -14.14
CA SER A 23 15.08 17.62 -15.37
C SER A 23 13.77 16.87 -15.06
N THR A 24 12.72 17.60 -14.68
CA THR A 24 11.45 17.02 -14.30
C THR A 24 10.90 16.38 -15.55
N LYS A 25 11.00 15.04 -15.62
CA LYS A 25 10.06 14.26 -16.42
C LYS A 25 8.67 14.85 -16.13
N PRO A 26 7.86 15.17 -17.16
CA PRO A 26 6.61 15.86 -16.96
C PRO A 26 5.82 15.14 -15.88
N PHE A 27 5.22 15.91 -14.97
CA PHE A 27 4.29 15.45 -13.97
C PHE A 27 3.13 14.76 -14.69
N MET A 28 3.33 13.47 -14.96
CA MET A 28 2.38 12.38 -15.08
C MET A 28 1.19 12.58 -16.04
N ASP A 29 1.20 11.81 -17.13
CA ASP A 29 0.01 11.49 -17.94
C ASP A 29 -0.84 10.44 -17.20
N HIS A 30 -1.31 10.77 -16.00
CA HIS A 30 -2.26 9.94 -15.24
C HIS A 30 -3.64 10.58 -15.32
N GLY A 31 -4.60 9.83 -15.84
CA GLY A 31 -5.97 10.30 -15.98
C GLY A 31 -6.67 10.44 -14.63
N PRO A 32 -7.82 11.14 -14.57
CA PRO A 32 -8.64 11.18 -13.36
C PRO A 32 -9.08 9.78 -12.87
N GLU A 33 -9.16 8.81 -13.78
CA GLU A 33 -9.45 7.39 -13.47
C GLU A 33 -8.35 6.74 -12.63
N ASP A 34 -7.08 7.03 -12.89
CA ASP A 34 -5.93 6.47 -12.15
C ASP A 34 -5.94 6.94 -10.70
N LEU A 35 -6.17 8.25 -10.50
CA LEU A 35 -6.30 8.82 -9.16
C LEU A 35 -7.53 8.25 -8.43
N ALA A 36 -8.65 8.10 -9.13
CA ALA A 36 -9.87 7.51 -8.56
C ALA A 36 -9.64 6.06 -8.12
N LEU A 37 -8.90 5.27 -8.90
CA LEU A 37 -8.54 3.89 -8.56
C LEU A 37 -7.71 3.83 -7.28
N VAL A 38 -6.65 4.63 -7.18
CA VAL A 38 -5.76 4.65 -6.00
C VAL A 38 -6.50 5.14 -4.76
N MET A 39 -7.32 6.19 -4.87
CA MET A 39 -8.14 6.69 -3.76
C MET A 39 -9.17 5.65 -3.29
N LYS A 40 -9.82 4.96 -4.23
CA LYS A 40 -10.75 3.86 -3.93
C LYS A 40 -10.05 2.73 -3.17
N ALA A 41 -8.85 2.34 -3.61
CA ALA A 41 -8.06 1.31 -2.96
C ALA A 41 -7.65 1.71 -1.52
N ASN A 42 -7.22 2.95 -1.33
CA ASN A 42 -6.85 3.48 -0.02
C ASN A 42 -8.03 3.48 0.96
N ASP A 43 -9.20 4.00 0.55
CA ASP A 43 -10.41 3.98 1.38
C ASP A 43 -10.84 2.56 1.74
N PHE A 44 -10.80 1.65 0.77
CA PHE A 44 -11.15 0.25 0.99
C PHE A 44 -10.22 -0.41 2.02
N ALA A 45 -8.91 -0.27 1.85
CA ALA A 45 -7.91 -0.79 2.77
C ALA A 45 -8.11 -0.22 4.19
N ALA A 46 -8.35 1.09 4.31
CA ALA A 46 -8.60 1.75 5.58
C ALA A 46 -9.84 1.16 6.29
N ARG A 47 -10.94 0.94 5.56
CA ARG A 47 -12.15 0.32 6.12
C ARG A 47 -11.95 -1.14 6.53
N ARG A 48 -11.18 -1.90 5.77
CA ARG A 48 -10.87 -3.31 6.06
C ARG A 48 -9.97 -3.47 7.28
N HIS A 49 -8.97 -2.61 7.41
CA HIS A 49 -8.01 -2.62 8.53
C HIS A 49 -8.41 -1.72 9.71
N ARG A 50 -9.63 -1.15 9.74
CA ARG A 50 -10.07 -0.13 10.73
C ARG A 50 -9.88 -0.50 12.21
N PHE A 51 -9.87 -1.79 12.52
CA PHE A 51 -9.68 -2.30 13.89
C PHE A 51 -8.32 -2.98 14.11
N GLN A 52 -7.48 -3.05 13.07
CA GLN A 52 -6.16 -3.66 13.14
C GLN A 52 -5.13 -2.63 13.57
N LYS A 53 -4.18 -3.09 14.38
CA LYS A 53 -3.04 -2.30 14.85
C LYS A 53 -1.74 -3.00 14.48
N ARG A 54 -0.68 -2.22 14.30
CA ARG A 54 0.70 -2.71 14.20
C ARG A 54 1.15 -3.29 15.54
N LYS A 55 2.21 -4.11 15.49
CA LYS A 55 2.83 -4.76 16.66
C LYS A 55 3.92 -3.91 17.32
N ASP A 56 3.91 -2.61 17.07
CA ASP A 56 4.80 -1.65 17.71
C ASP A 56 4.29 -1.26 19.10
N LEU A 57 5.17 -0.67 19.92
CA LEU A 57 4.86 -0.30 21.31
C LEU A 57 3.64 0.63 21.41
N GLN A 58 3.42 1.46 20.39
CA GLN A 58 2.34 2.45 20.34
C GLN A 58 1.02 1.88 19.76
N GLY A 59 1.04 0.69 19.16
CA GLY A 59 -0.12 0.08 18.50
C GLY A 59 -0.70 0.97 17.40
N THR A 60 0.16 1.45 16.50
CA THR A 60 -0.23 2.38 15.42
C THR A 60 -1.28 1.76 14.48
N PRO A 61 -2.18 2.56 13.88
CA PRO A 61 -3.18 2.05 12.95
C PRO A 61 -2.54 1.27 11.79
N TYR A 62 -3.06 0.09 11.48
CA TYR A 62 -2.44 -0.79 10.49
C TYR A 62 -2.39 -0.19 9.07
N ILE A 63 -3.36 0.66 8.72
CA ILE A 63 -3.42 1.34 7.40
C ILE A 63 -2.15 2.13 7.06
N ASN A 64 -1.38 2.56 8.06
CA ASN A 64 -0.10 3.23 7.84
C ASN A 64 0.92 2.33 7.11
N HIS A 65 0.82 1.00 7.24
CA HIS A 65 1.70 0.06 6.56
C HIS A 65 1.44 0.01 5.06
N PRO A 66 0.22 -0.29 4.56
CA PRO A 66 -0.04 -0.25 3.11
C PRO A 66 0.25 1.12 2.47
N ILE A 67 -0.04 2.22 3.17
CA ILE A 67 0.32 3.57 2.70
C ILE A 67 1.84 3.74 2.60
N GLY A 68 2.59 3.28 3.60
CA GLY A 68 4.05 3.32 3.60
C GLY A 68 4.67 2.53 2.44
N VAL A 69 4.13 1.36 2.13
CA VAL A 69 4.56 0.56 0.97
C VAL A 69 4.33 1.33 -0.33
N ALA A 70 3.13 1.88 -0.55
CA ALA A 70 2.84 2.69 -1.74
C ALA A 70 3.73 3.95 -1.82
N TYR A 71 4.09 4.55 -0.68
CA TYR A 71 5.02 5.67 -0.62
C TYR A 71 6.43 5.28 -1.06
N ILE A 72 6.97 4.15 -0.59
CA ILE A 72 8.29 3.65 -1.00
C ILE A 72 8.30 3.36 -2.49
N LEU A 73 7.27 2.67 -3.01
CA LEU A 73 7.14 2.38 -4.44
C LEU A 73 7.21 3.64 -5.30
N THR A 74 6.51 4.71 -4.90
CA THR A 74 6.45 5.97 -5.65
C THR A 74 7.72 6.82 -5.52
N ASN A 75 8.33 6.87 -4.34
CA ASN A 75 9.44 7.80 -4.06
C ASN A 75 10.83 7.19 -4.24
N GLU A 76 10.96 5.89 -4.03
CA GLU A 76 12.25 5.18 -4.09
C GLU A 76 12.36 4.32 -5.36
N ALA A 77 11.29 3.60 -5.72
CA ALA A 77 11.28 2.71 -6.88
C ALA A 77 10.76 3.36 -8.18
N GLU A 78 10.35 4.65 -8.15
CA GLU A 78 9.77 5.39 -9.28
C GLU A 78 8.58 4.66 -9.96
N VAL A 79 7.77 3.93 -9.17
CA VAL A 79 6.59 3.22 -9.66
C VAL A 79 5.38 4.14 -9.65
N TYR A 80 4.78 4.32 -10.83
CA TYR A 80 3.63 5.22 -11.03
C TYR A 80 2.42 4.55 -11.71
N ASP A 81 2.49 3.23 -11.94
CA ASP A 81 1.38 2.45 -12.46
C ASP A 81 0.24 2.36 -11.42
N ALA A 82 -0.93 2.90 -11.75
CA ALA A 82 -2.05 3.02 -10.81
C ALA A 82 -2.54 1.66 -10.29
N ALA A 83 -2.55 0.62 -11.13
CA ALA A 83 -2.92 -0.73 -10.72
C ALA A 83 -1.93 -1.32 -9.70
N THR A 84 -0.63 -1.10 -9.92
CA THR A 84 0.43 -1.52 -8.98
C THR A 84 0.30 -0.79 -7.63
N LEU A 85 0.06 0.52 -7.64
CA LEU A 85 -0.12 1.29 -6.41
C LEU A 85 -1.41 0.93 -5.68
N ALA A 86 -2.50 0.67 -6.41
CA ALA A 86 -3.73 0.16 -5.83
C ALA A 86 -3.50 -1.21 -5.19
N ALA A 87 -2.79 -2.12 -5.85
CA ALA A 87 -2.43 -3.41 -5.28
C ALA A 87 -1.53 -3.28 -4.04
N ALA A 88 -0.61 -2.30 -4.00
CA ALA A 88 0.19 -1.98 -2.82
C ALA A 88 -0.65 -1.61 -1.60
N LEU A 89 -1.69 -0.82 -1.80
CA LEU A 89 -2.63 -0.47 -0.74
C LEU A 89 -3.47 -1.67 -0.28
N LEU A 90 -3.67 -2.67 -1.15
CA LEU A 90 -4.58 -3.80 -0.94
C LEU A 90 -3.89 -5.11 -0.54
N HIS A 91 -2.56 -5.22 -0.63
CA HIS A 91 -1.85 -6.51 -0.55
C HIS A 91 -2.19 -7.34 0.70
N ASP A 92 -2.27 -6.71 1.86
CA ASP A 92 -2.59 -7.39 3.12
C ASP A 92 -4.10 -7.61 3.35
N THR A 93 -4.98 -7.06 2.50
CA THR A 93 -6.42 -7.11 2.76
C THR A 93 -6.98 -8.53 2.65
N VAL A 94 -6.54 -9.32 1.68
CA VAL A 94 -6.96 -10.72 1.50
C VAL A 94 -6.41 -11.58 2.62
N GLU A 95 -5.18 -11.31 3.03
CA GLU A 95 -4.52 -12.05 4.09
C GLU A 95 -5.11 -11.77 5.47
N ASP A 96 -5.15 -10.50 5.88
CA ASP A 96 -5.34 -10.10 7.27
C ASP A 96 -6.78 -9.67 7.60
N THR A 97 -7.68 -9.70 6.61
CA THR A 97 -9.08 -9.30 6.79
C THR A 97 -10.02 -10.35 6.20
N LYS A 98 -11.33 -10.05 6.14
CA LYS A 98 -12.35 -10.93 5.53
C LYS A 98 -12.54 -10.65 4.03
N THR A 99 -11.53 -10.10 3.37
CA THR A 99 -11.61 -9.74 1.95
C THR A 99 -11.27 -10.96 1.12
N THR A 100 -12.01 -11.18 0.02
CA THR A 100 -11.74 -12.27 -0.92
C THR A 100 -11.11 -11.73 -2.19
N LEU A 101 -10.41 -12.59 -2.94
CA LEU A 101 -9.87 -12.22 -4.25
C LEU A 101 -11.00 -11.85 -5.22
N GLU A 102 -12.12 -12.55 -5.16
CA GLU A 102 -13.31 -12.24 -5.97
C GLU A 102 -13.80 -10.82 -5.71
N GLU A 103 -13.83 -10.38 -4.44
CA GLU A 103 -14.19 -9.01 -4.10
C GLU A 103 -13.19 -7.99 -4.68
N ILE A 104 -11.90 -8.29 -4.64
CA ILE A 104 -10.87 -7.44 -5.26
C ILE A 104 -11.12 -7.31 -6.77
N LYS A 105 -11.38 -8.43 -7.44
CA LYS A 105 -11.66 -8.45 -8.88
C LYS A 105 -12.91 -7.64 -9.24
N GLU A 106 -13.99 -7.79 -8.49
CA GLU A 106 -15.24 -7.05 -8.71
C GLU A 106 -15.08 -5.54 -8.48
N GLN A 107 -14.29 -5.15 -7.48
CA GLN A 107 -14.14 -3.74 -7.11
C GLN A 107 -13.05 -3.01 -7.90
N PHE A 108 -11.95 -3.69 -8.27
CA PHE A 108 -10.74 -3.05 -8.80
C PHE A 108 -10.31 -3.60 -10.16
N GLY A 109 -11.01 -4.60 -10.68
CA GLY A 109 -10.71 -5.20 -11.98
C GLY A 109 -9.70 -6.34 -11.91
N GLN A 110 -9.51 -6.98 -13.08
CA GLN A 110 -8.69 -8.18 -13.22
C GLN A 110 -7.19 -7.91 -12.94
N GLU A 111 -6.67 -6.78 -13.37
CA GLU A 111 -5.25 -6.46 -13.22
C GLU A 111 -4.84 -6.33 -11.75
N VAL A 112 -5.59 -5.54 -10.97
CA VAL A 112 -5.32 -5.39 -9.53
C VAL A 112 -5.50 -6.73 -8.79
N HIS A 113 -6.51 -7.52 -9.18
CA HIS A 113 -6.70 -8.86 -8.64
C HIS A 113 -5.47 -9.75 -8.85
N ASP A 114 -4.90 -9.77 -10.06
CA ASP A 114 -3.77 -10.64 -10.37
C ASP A 114 -2.52 -10.24 -9.58
N ILE A 115 -2.25 -8.94 -9.45
CA ILE A 115 -1.14 -8.44 -8.63
C ILE A 115 -1.34 -8.80 -7.14
N VAL A 116 -2.54 -8.55 -6.58
CA VAL A 116 -2.83 -8.88 -5.17
C VAL A 116 -2.73 -10.37 -4.91
N LYS A 117 -3.20 -11.20 -5.85
CA LYS A 117 -3.11 -12.66 -5.77
C LYS A 117 -1.66 -13.13 -5.75
N GLU A 118 -0.80 -12.55 -6.58
CA GLU A 118 0.63 -12.86 -6.58
C GLU A 118 1.32 -12.48 -5.26
N CYS A 119 0.87 -11.40 -4.60
CA CYS A 119 1.40 -10.96 -3.31
C CYS A 119 0.85 -11.71 -2.09
N THR A 120 -0.21 -12.52 -2.23
CA THR A 120 -0.92 -13.16 -1.12
C THR A 120 -0.31 -14.52 -0.76
N ASP A 121 0.13 -14.68 0.49
CA ASP A 121 0.61 -15.93 1.07
C ASP A 121 -0.51 -16.98 1.20
N ASP A 122 -0.18 -18.24 0.94
CA ASP A 122 -1.04 -19.36 1.30
C ASP A 122 -1.02 -19.61 2.82
N LYS A 123 -2.03 -19.07 3.52
CA LYS A 123 -2.21 -19.23 4.98
C LYS A 123 -2.52 -20.66 5.44
N SER A 124 -2.79 -21.61 4.53
CA SER A 124 -2.90 -23.03 4.89
C SER A 124 -1.56 -23.65 5.30
N LEU A 125 -0.45 -23.01 4.91
CA LEU A 125 0.90 -23.48 5.19
C LEU A 125 1.45 -22.96 6.53
N PRO A 126 2.26 -23.79 7.25
CA PRO A 126 3.02 -23.34 8.41
C PRO A 126 3.90 -22.12 8.09
N LYS A 127 4.13 -21.25 9.08
CA LYS A 127 4.86 -19.98 8.89
C LYS A 127 6.25 -20.16 8.26
N ASP A 128 6.97 -21.21 8.64
CA ASP A 128 8.31 -21.48 8.09
C ASP A 128 8.25 -21.97 6.63
N ALA A 129 7.17 -22.69 6.27
CA ALA A 129 6.91 -23.08 4.90
C ALA A 129 6.50 -21.88 4.03
N ARG A 130 5.70 -20.94 4.57
CA ARG A 130 5.38 -19.68 3.89
C ARG A 130 6.61 -18.83 3.60
N LYS A 131 7.50 -18.67 4.59
CA LYS A 131 8.78 -17.97 4.39
C LYS A 131 9.65 -18.61 3.31
N LYS A 132 9.73 -19.95 3.28
CA LYS A 132 10.45 -20.67 2.22
C LYS A 132 9.79 -20.45 0.85
N ALA A 133 8.47 -20.55 0.78
CA ALA A 133 7.72 -20.32 -0.45
C ALA A 133 7.90 -18.90 -0.99
N GLN A 134 7.94 -17.87 -0.13
CA GLN A 134 8.25 -16.50 -0.55
C GLN A 134 9.61 -16.39 -1.22
N ILE A 135 10.66 -17.01 -0.63
CA ILE A 135 12.01 -17.00 -1.21
C ILE A 135 12.06 -17.76 -2.53
N GLU A 136 11.39 -18.91 -2.61
CA GLU A 136 11.37 -19.75 -3.82
C GLU A 136 10.53 -19.16 -4.96
N ASN A 137 9.50 -18.39 -4.63
CA ASN A 137 8.60 -17.77 -5.60
C ASN A 137 9.00 -16.35 -5.99
N ALA A 138 9.82 -15.66 -5.19
CA ALA A 138 10.38 -14.35 -5.53
C ALA A 138 10.91 -14.24 -6.98
N PRO A 139 11.74 -15.17 -7.51
CA PRO A 139 12.22 -15.08 -8.90
C PRO A 139 11.16 -15.40 -9.97
N LYS A 140 9.95 -15.82 -9.58
CA LYS A 140 8.83 -16.14 -10.48
C LYS A 140 7.77 -15.03 -10.50
N HIS A 141 7.86 -14.06 -9.59
CA HIS A 141 6.93 -12.95 -9.50
C HIS A 141 7.08 -12.04 -10.72
N SER A 142 5.96 -11.42 -11.12
CA SER A 142 6.01 -10.37 -12.14
C SER A 142 6.84 -9.18 -11.66
N HIS A 143 7.39 -8.41 -12.59
CA HIS A 143 8.17 -7.21 -12.25
C HIS A 143 7.36 -6.21 -11.40
N LYS A 144 6.02 -6.19 -11.56
CA LYS A 144 5.11 -5.37 -10.75
C LYS A 144 5.09 -5.78 -9.27
N VAL A 145 5.30 -7.06 -8.98
CA VAL A 145 5.29 -7.63 -7.62
C VAL A 145 6.67 -7.62 -6.98
N GLU A 146 7.73 -7.73 -7.79
CA GLU A 146 9.12 -7.67 -7.32
C GLU A 146 9.41 -6.36 -6.55
N CYS A 147 8.77 -5.25 -6.95
CA CYS A 147 8.90 -3.97 -6.27
C CYS A 147 8.34 -3.94 -4.83
N PHE A 148 7.49 -4.89 -4.43
CA PHE A 148 6.89 -4.93 -3.08
C PHE A 148 7.84 -5.49 -2.01
N PHE A 149 8.89 -6.20 -2.43
CA PHE A 149 9.80 -6.95 -1.56
C PHE A 149 11.21 -6.33 -1.45
N GLN A 150 11.43 -5.16 -2.06
CA GLN A 150 12.69 -4.41 -1.97
C GLN A 150 12.73 -3.49 -0.75
#